data_AF-T0HN39-F1
#
_entry.id   AF-T0HN39-F1
#
_cell.length_a   1.000
_cell.length_b   1.000
_cell.length_c   1.000
_cell.angle_alpha   90.00
_cell.angle_beta   90.00
_cell.angle_gamma   90.00
#
_symmetry.space_group_name_H-M   'P 1'
#
loop_
_entity.id
_entity.type
_entity.pdbx_description
1 polymer ?
#
loop_
_entity_poly.entity_id
_entity_poly.type
_entity_poly.pdbx_seq_one_letter_code
_entity_poly.pdbx_strand_id
1 'polypeptide(L)'
;MPAFYLTLITVLLAGFGARDQMTIAGLSARQGQRPGVLLVALLSAVSTAALAAWLAGLMLGQLPPPARAIFAAIALGLAGLESLIVVPRRRPAEPTNSLGALLLVLLASQITDAARFLIFGMGVGMAAPLAAGAAG
;
A
#
# COMPACT_ATOMS: atom_id res chain seq x y z
N MET A 1 -2.53 -20.40 -2.01
CA MET A 1 -3.85 -19.92 -2.49
C MET A 1 -4.55 -18.96 -1.53
N PRO A 2 -4.79 -19.27 -0.24
CA PRO A 2 -5.53 -18.35 0.64
C PRO A 2 -4.83 -17.00 0.87
N ALA A 3 -3.49 -17.00 0.92
CA ALA A 3 -2.71 -15.77 1.11
C ALA A 3 -2.99 -14.70 0.04
N PHE A 4 -3.09 -15.09 -1.23
CA PHE A 4 -3.39 -14.16 -2.33
C PHE A 4 -4.77 -13.54 -2.14
N TYR A 5 -5.82 -14.36 -2.00
CA TYR A 5 -7.19 -13.86 -1.90
C TYR A 5 -7.44 -13.03 -0.65
N LEU A 6 -6.91 -13.44 0.50
CA LEU A 6 -7.09 -12.68 1.74
C LEU A 6 -6.35 -11.34 1.68
N THR A 7 -5.13 -11.32 1.12
CA THR A 7 -4.39 -10.07 0.93
C THR A 7 -5.08 -9.16 -0.07
N LEU A 8 -5.60 -9.71 -1.18
CA LEU A 8 -6.37 -8.96 -2.18
C LEU A 8 -7.58 -8.29 -1.54
N ILE A 9 -8.35 -9.04 -0.75
CA ILE A 9 -9.54 -8.51 -0.07
C ILE A 9 -9.15 -7.40 0.91
N THR A 10 -8.13 -7.61 1.75
CA THR A 10 -7.76 -6.60 2.75
C THR A 10 -7.17 -5.35 2.11
N VAL A 11 -6.33 -5.49 1.08
CA VAL A 11 -5.77 -4.36 0.32
C VAL A 11 -6.88 -3.61 -0.43
N LEU A 12 -7.84 -4.32 -1.04
CA LEU A 12 -9.00 -3.69 -1.68
C LEU A 12 -9.80 -2.86 -0.67
N LEU A 13 -10.04 -3.42 0.53
CA LEU A 13 -10.74 -2.72 1.60
C LEU A 13 -9.99 -1.47 2.06
N ALA A 14 -8.68 -1.58 2.27
CA ALA A 14 -7.82 -0.45 2.63
C ALA A 14 -7.70 0.59 1.50
N GLY A 15 -7.88 0.17 0.26
CA GLY A 15 -7.82 1.02 -0.92
C GLY A 15 -9.03 1.93 -1.09
N PHE A 16 -10.19 1.66 -0.46
CA PHE A 16 -11.38 2.48 -0.65
C PHE A 16 -11.19 3.89 -0.09
N GLY A 17 -11.02 4.85 -1.00
CA GLY A 17 -10.83 6.25 -0.63
C GLY A 17 -9.46 6.51 -0.01
N ALA A 18 -8.45 5.69 -0.30
CA ALA A 18 -7.10 5.88 0.22
C ALA A 18 -6.48 7.24 -0.14
N ARG A 19 -5.45 7.64 0.63
CA ARG A 19 -4.78 8.95 0.51
C ARG A 19 -4.21 9.21 -0.89
N ASP A 20 -3.61 8.20 -1.50
CA ASP A 20 -3.03 8.28 -2.84
C ASP A 20 -4.11 8.40 -3.92
N GLN A 21 -5.21 7.63 -3.83
CA GLN A 21 -6.37 7.78 -4.72
C GLN A 21 -6.95 9.19 -4.68
N MET A 22 -7.10 9.76 -3.47
CA MET A 22 -7.60 11.13 -3.31
C MET A 22 -6.62 12.17 -3.84
N THR A 23 -5.32 11.91 -3.74
CA THR A 23 -4.28 12.77 -4.33
C THR A 23 -4.37 12.76 -5.86
N ILE A 24 -4.49 11.58 -6.47
CA ILE A 24 -4.62 11.41 -7.93
C ILE A 24 -5.92 12.02 -8.43
N ALA A 25 -7.03 11.80 -7.73
CA ALA A 25 -8.33 12.40 -8.05
C ALA A 25 -8.27 13.93 -7.94
N GLY A 26 -7.66 14.46 -6.89
CA GLY A 26 -7.50 15.91 -6.70
C GLY A 26 -6.60 16.56 -7.76
N LEU A 27 -5.53 15.89 -8.18
CA LEU A 27 -4.68 16.35 -9.28
C LEU A 27 -5.44 16.33 -10.61
N SER A 28 -6.14 15.24 -10.90
CA SER A 28 -6.93 15.09 -12.13
C SER A 28 -8.05 16.12 -12.22
N ALA A 29 -8.68 16.46 -11.08
CA ALA A 29 -9.70 17.50 -11.01
C ALA A 29 -9.15 18.92 -11.25
N ARG A 30 -7.89 19.21 -10.90
CA ARG A 30 -7.29 20.54 -11.06
C ARG A 30 -6.52 20.74 -12.37
N GLN A 31 -5.87 19.70 -12.87
CA GLN A 31 -4.97 19.78 -14.03
C GLN A 31 -5.53 19.05 -15.27
N GLY A 32 -6.70 18.44 -15.16
CA GLY A 32 -7.28 17.59 -16.20
C GLY A 32 -6.71 16.16 -16.20
N GLN A 33 -7.20 15.34 -17.11
CA GLN A 33 -6.78 13.95 -17.26
C GLN A 33 -5.36 13.89 -17.85
N ARG A 34 -4.40 13.38 -17.06
CA ARG A 34 -3.00 13.23 -17.47
C ARG A 34 -2.58 11.77 -17.30
N PRO A 35 -2.44 10.98 -18.37
CA PRO A 35 -2.11 9.55 -18.26
C PRO A 35 -0.77 9.30 -17.54
N GLY A 36 0.18 10.26 -17.62
CA GLY A 36 1.44 10.20 -16.87
C GLY A 36 1.25 10.15 -15.35
N VAL A 37 0.20 10.78 -14.80
CA VAL A 37 -0.11 10.72 -13.35
C VAL A 37 -0.51 9.30 -12.95
N LEU A 38 -1.34 8.64 -13.76
CA LEU A 38 -1.75 7.26 -13.53
C LEU A 38 -0.56 6.30 -13.65
N LEU A 39 0.29 6.46 -14.67
CA LEU A 39 1.50 5.64 -14.84
C LEU A 39 2.44 5.78 -13.64
N VAL A 40 2.68 7.00 -13.16
CA VAL A 40 3.50 7.24 -11.96
C VAL A 40 2.88 6.61 -10.72
N ALA A 41 1.57 6.70 -10.55
CA ALA A 41 0.88 6.07 -9.44
C ALA A 41 0.99 4.54 -9.47
N LEU A 42 0.81 3.92 -10.65
CA LEU A 42 0.97 2.47 -10.83
C LEU A 42 2.41 2.04 -10.57
N LEU A 43 3.40 2.77 -11.10
CA LEU A 43 4.82 2.48 -10.85
C LEU A 43 5.15 2.57 -9.36
N SER A 44 4.64 3.58 -8.66
CA SER A 44 4.81 3.72 -7.21
C SER A 44 4.17 2.55 -6.45
N ALA A 45 2.92 2.19 -6.80
CA ALA A 45 2.19 1.11 -6.14
C ALA A 45 2.91 -0.23 -6.31
N VAL A 46 3.33 -0.56 -7.54
CA VAL A 46 4.09 -1.79 -7.83
C VAL A 46 5.42 -1.81 -7.07
N SER A 47 6.14 -0.69 -7.06
CA SER A 47 7.44 -0.60 -6.38
C SER A 47 7.32 -0.78 -4.86
N THR A 48 6.32 -0.14 -4.24
CA THR A 48 6.11 -0.24 -2.78
C THR A 48 5.51 -1.58 -2.37
N ALA A 49 4.63 -2.18 -3.17
CA ALA A 49 4.13 -3.54 -2.95
C ALA A 49 5.25 -4.59 -3.06
N ALA A 50 6.11 -4.47 -4.09
CA ALA A 50 7.28 -5.32 -4.25
C ALA A 50 8.25 -5.19 -3.06
N LEU A 51 8.48 -3.96 -2.59
CA LEU A 51 9.29 -3.71 -1.40
C LEU A 51 8.69 -4.38 -0.15
N ALA A 52 7.40 -4.23 0.09
CA ALA A 52 6.71 -4.85 1.23
C ALA A 52 6.79 -6.38 1.19
N ALA A 53 6.58 -6.98 0.01
CA ALA A 53 6.69 -8.42 -0.19
C ALA A 53 8.13 -8.92 0.02
N TRP A 54 9.14 -8.18 -0.47
CA TRP A 54 10.54 -8.52 -0.25
C TRP A 54 10.90 -8.45 1.23
N LEU A 55 10.49 -7.40 1.95
CA LEU A 55 10.67 -7.26 3.39
C LEU A 55 9.98 -8.39 4.16
N ALA A 56 8.80 -8.83 3.73
CA ALA A 56 8.12 -10.00 4.32
C ALA A 56 8.98 -11.26 4.18
N GLY A 57 9.62 -11.46 3.02
CA GLY A 57 10.57 -12.55 2.80
C GLY A 57 11.74 -12.54 3.78
N LEU A 58 12.33 -11.37 4.07
CA LEU A 58 13.40 -11.23 5.06
C LEU A 58 12.91 -11.52 6.48
N MET A 59 11.72 -11.02 6.83
CA MET A 59 11.14 -11.17 8.17
C MET A 59 10.76 -12.62 8.50
N LEU A 60 10.42 -13.44 7.50
CA LEU A 60 10.12 -14.86 7.70
C LEU A 60 11.27 -15.66 8.32
N GLY A 61 12.52 -15.28 8.01
CA GLY A 61 13.70 -15.90 8.60
C GLY A 61 13.92 -15.52 10.07
N GLN A 62 13.27 -14.46 10.55
CA GLN A 62 13.44 -13.94 11.91
C GLN A 62 12.36 -14.43 12.88
N LEU A 63 11.25 -14.97 12.37
CA LEU A 63 10.09 -15.33 13.18
C LEU A 63 9.78 -16.83 13.15
N PRO A 64 9.64 -17.48 14.32
CA PRO A 64 9.15 -18.84 14.38
C PRO A 64 7.68 -18.90 13.92
N PRO A 65 7.20 -20.05 13.42
CA PRO A 65 5.85 -20.19 12.89
C PRO A 65 4.70 -19.59 13.74
N PRO A 66 4.62 -19.81 15.08
CA PRO A 66 3.54 -19.24 15.89
C PRO A 66 3.58 -17.70 15.97
N ALA A 67 4.76 -17.08 15.93
CA ALA A 67 4.90 -15.63 16.01
C ALA A 67 4.41 -14.92 14.74
N ARG A 68 4.40 -15.61 13.59
CA ARG A 68 3.97 -15.06 12.30
C ARG A 68 2.47 -14.72 12.29
N ALA A 69 1.64 -15.56 12.92
CA ALA A 69 0.21 -15.30 13.04
C ALA A 69 -0.08 -14.07 13.90
N ILE A 70 0.63 -13.92 15.03
CA ILE A 70 0.55 -12.75 15.90
C ILE A 70 1.01 -11.50 15.14
N PHE A 71 2.10 -11.60 14.40
CA PHE A 71 2.62 -10.52 13.57
C PHE A 71 1.60 -10.03 12.54
N ALA A 72 0.94 -10.95 11.83
CA ALA A 72 -0.11 -10.60 10.87
C ALA A 72 -1.34 -9.96 11.54
N ALA A 73 -1.73 -10.45 12.73
CA ALA A 73 -2.83 -9.84 13.49
C ALA A 73 -2.50 -8.40 13.91
N ILE A 74 -1.27 -8.14 14.36
CA ILE A 74 -0.80 -6.78 14.68
C ILE A 74 -0.83 -5.90 13.42
N ALA A 75 -0.30 -6.39 12.30
CA ALA A 75 -0.29 -5.65 11.04
C ALA A 75 -1.71 -5.31 10.55
N LEU A 76 -2.65 -6.26 10.64
CA LEU A 76 -4.07 -6.04 10.33
C LEU A 76 -4.69 -4.99 11.26
N GLY A 77 -4.43 -5.07 12.57
CA GLY A 77 -4.92 -4.10 13.55
C GLY A 77 -4.40 -2.69 13.29
N LEU A 78 -3.09 -2.55 13.01
CA LEU A 78 -2.46 -1.27 12.70
C LEU A 78 -2.95 -0.70 11.36
N ALA A 79 -3.08 -1.53 10.32
CA ALA A 79 -3.59 -1.11 9.03
C ALA A 79 -5.05 -0.64 9.13
N GLY A 80 -5.90 -1.39 9.86
CA GLY A 80 -7.28 -0.99 10.12
C GLY A 80 -7.37 0.32 10.93
N LEU A 81 -6.53 0.48 11.95
CA LEU A 81 -6.46 1.70 12.74
C LEU A 81 -6.02 2.90 11.90
N GLU A 82 -5.01 2.73 11.05
CA GLU A 82 -4.56 3.74 10.10
C GLU A 82 -5.69 4.15 9.15
N SER A 83 -6.40 3.18 8.58
CA SER A 83 -7.53 3.43 7.68
C SER A 83 -8.70 4.17 8.36
N LEU A 84 -8.90 3.98 9.66
CA LEU A 84 -9.97 4.66 10.43
C LEU A 84 -9.57 6.08 10.87
N ILE A 85 -8.31 6.30 11.22
CA ILE A 85 -7.84 7.58 11.78
C ILE A 85 -7.39 8.54 10.68
N VAL A 86 -6.70 8.03 9.66
CA VAL A 86 -5.97 8.86 8.70
C VAL A 86 -6.89 9.27 7.56
N VAL A 87 -7.48 10.46 7.68
CA VAL A 87 -8.39 10.99 6.66
C VAL A 87 -7.61 11.57 5.47
N PRO A 88 -7.94 11.18 4.24
CA PRO A 88 -7.39 11.77 3.03
C PRO A 88 -7.71 13.26 2.88
N ARG A 89 -6.71 14.04 2.47
CA ARG A 89 -6.93 15.43 2.05
C ARG A 89 -7.50 15.46 0.63
N ARG A 90 -8.68 16.08 0.48
CA ARG A 90 -9.44 16.11 -0.79
C ARG A 90 -8.77 16.88 -1.93
N ARG A 91 -7.90 17.86 -1.63
CA ARG A 91 -7.33 18.76 -2.66
C ARG A 91 -5.87 19.12 -2.34
N PRO A 92 -4.92 18.90 -3.26
CA PRO A 92 -3.58 19.46 -3.14
C PRO A 92 -3.67 20.99 -3.09
N ALA A 93 -3.04 21.61 -2.09
CA ALA A 93 -2.96 23.07 -2.01
C ALA A 93 -2.17 23.62 -3.21
N GLU A 94 -1.02 22.99 -3.49
CA GLU A 94 -0.12 23.30 -4.59
C GLU A 94 0.03 22.07 -5.50
N PRO A 95 -0.70 22.01 -6.63
CA PRO A 95 -0.69 20.84 -7.50
C PRO A 95 0.59 20.82 -8.36
N THR A 96 1.49 19.87 -8.08
CA THR A 96 2.76 19.73 -8.80
C THR A 96 2.57 19.39 -10.28
N ASN A 97 3.38 19.97 -11.16
CA ASN A 97 3.44 19.61 -12.57
C ASN A 97 4.53 18.59 -12.90
N SER A 98 5.43 18.30 -11.94
CA SER A 98 6.55 17.37 -12.12
C SER A 98 6.12 15.95 -11.76
N LEU A 99 6.21 15.05 -12.73
CA LEU A 99 5.93 13.62 -12.55
C LEU A 99 6.95 12.95 -11.60
N GLY A 100 8.22 13.36 -11.64
CA GLY A 100 9.24 12.85 -10.73
C GLY A 100 8.99 13.27 -9.27
N ALA A 101 8.58 14.52 -9.05
CA ALA A 101 8.21 14.98 -7.71
C ALA A 101 6.98 14.25 -7.19
N LEU A 102 5.98 14.02 -8.05
CA LEU A 102 4.81 13.21 -7.70
C LEU A 102 5.22 11.78 -7.30
N LEU A 103 6.11 11.14 -8.07
CA LEU A 103 6.59 9.80 -7.77
C LEU A 103 7.23 9.72 -6.38
N LEU A 104 8.11 10.66 -6.04
CA LEU A 104 8.75 10.70 -4.73
C LEU A 104 7.75 10.87 -3.58
N VAL A 105 6.76 11.75 -3.76
CA VAL A 105 5.70 11.97 -2.77
C VAL A 105 4.86 10.72 -2.59
N LEU A 106 4.47 10.05 -3.69
CA LEU A 106 3.74 8.80 -3.63
C LEU A 106 4.57 7.74 -2.92
N LEU A 107 5.79 7.44 -3.36
CA LEU A 107 6.67 6.46 -2.72
C LEU A 107 6.79 6.70 -1.21
N ALA A 108 7.07 7.93 -0.78
CA ALA A 108 7.19 8.28 0.63
C ALA A 108 5.88 8.05 1.40
N SER A 109 4.73 8.45 0.83
CA SER A 109 3.42 8.25 1.47
C SER A 109 2.98 6.79 1.52
N GLN A 110 3.41 6.00 0.53
CA GLN A 110 2.98 4.63 0.31
C GLN A 110 3.77 3.64 1.19
N ILE A 111 5.02 3.92 1.54
CA ILE A 111 5.86 3.02 2.36
C ILE A 111 5.21 2.68 3.73
N THR A 112 4.40 3.59 4.29
CA THR A 112 3.84 3.45 5.64
C THR A 112 2.31 3.45 5.67
N ASP A 113 1.64 3.14 4.57
CA ASP A 113 0.18 3.11 4.54
C ASP A 113 -0.40 1.72 4.87
N ALA A 114 -1.72 1.67 5.10
CA ALA A 114 -2.40 0.41 5.40
C ALA A 114 -2.13 -0.69 4.36
N ALA A 115 -2.16 -0.40 3.06
CA ALA A 115 -1.97 -1.41 2.03
C ALA A 115 -0.59 -2.08 2.12
N ARG A 116 0.50 -1.31 2.28
CA ARG A 116 1.86 -1.86 2.43
C ARG A 116 2.02 -2.64 3.74
N PHE A 117 1.39 -2.19 4.82
CA PHE A 117 1.32 -2.96 6.08
C PHE A 117 0.59 -4.29 5.92
N LEU A 118 -0.51 -4.33 5.16
CA LEU A 118 -1.28 -5.54 4.89
C LEU A 118 -0.49 -6.54 4.04
N ILE A 119 0.14 -6.10 2.95
CA ILE A 119 0.99 -6.96 2.11
C ILE A 119 2.11 -7.56 2.96
N PHE A 120 2.79 -6.73 3.76
CA PHE A 120 3.87 -7.16 4.62
C PHE A 120 3.40 -8.16 5.69
N GLY A 121 2.36 -7.81 6.44
CA GLY A 121 1.80 -8.62 7.51
C GLY A 121 1.25 -9.96 7.02
N MET A 122 0.46 -9.95 5.95
CA MET A 122 -0.11 -11.17 5.35
C MET A 122 0.97 -12.05 4.72
N GLY A 123 1.97 -11.43 4.07
CA GLY A 123 3.11 -12.14 3.49
C GLY A 123 3.90 -12.92 4.55
N VAL A 124 4.11 -12.32 5.73
CA VAL A 124 4.76 -12.99 6.88
C VAL A 124 3.82 -14.02 7.52
N GLY A 125 2.58 -13.63 7.85
CA GLY A 125 1.63 -14.48 8.57
C GLY A 125 1.29 -15.78 7.85
N MET A 126 1.16 -15.70 6.52
CA MET A 126 0.81 -16.83 5.68
C MET A 126 2.03 -17.50 5.03
N ALA A 127 3.25 -17.04 5.36
CA ALA A 127 4.50 -17.50 4.76
C ALA A 127 4.49 -17.52 3.22
N ALA A 128 3.87 -16.50 2.62
CA ALA A 128 3.63 -16.42 1.18
C ALA A 128 3.84 -14.98 0.65
N PRO A 129 5.08 -14.43 0.76
CA PRO A 129 5.37 -13.04 0.45
C PRO A 129 5.07 -12.66 -1.00
N LEU A 130 5.39 -13.55 -1.96
CA LEU A 130 5.12 -13.31 -3.38
C LEU A 130 3.62 -13.26 -3.68
N ALA A 131 2.83 -14.14 -3.06
CA ALA A 131 1.39 -14.17 -3.25
C ALA A 131 0.72 -12.94 -2.63
N ALA A 132 1.20 -12.46 -1.48
CA ALA A 132 0.72 -11.24 -0.86
C ALA A 132 1.10 -10.00 -1.69
N GLY A 133 2.33 -9.94 -2.20
CA GLY A 133 2.81 -8.84 -3.05
C GLY A 133 2.09 -8.76 -4.40
N ALA A 134 1.76 -9.89 -5.01
CA ALA A 134 1.01 -9.90 -6.27
C ALA A 134 -0.48 -9.54 -6.10
N ALA A 135 -0.99 -9.59 -4.87
CA ALA A 135 -2.40 -9.36 -4.55
C ALA A 135 -2.73 -7.89 -4.25
N GLY A 136 -1.74 -7.00 -4.11
CA GLY A 136 -1.92 -5.59 -3.84
C GLY A 136 -1.05 -4.72 -4.74
#